data_AF-A0A2V7H5T6-F1
#
_entry.id   AF-A0A2V7H5T6-F1
#
_cell.length_a   1.000
_cell.length_b   1.000
_cell.length_c   1.000
_cell.angle_alpha   90.00
_cell.angle_beta   90.00
_cell.angle_gamma   90.00
#
_symmetry.space_group_name_H-M   'P 1'
#
loop_
_entity.id
_entity.type
_entity.pdbx_description
1 polymer ?
#
loop_
_entity_poly.entity_id
_entity_poly.type
_entity_poly.pdbx_seq_one_letter_code
_entity_poly.pdbx_strand_id
1 'polypeptide(L)' 'MVAYAINLNLDRERFERCLDGHKPRAAVEADLAEGRALGVRSTPTFFVNGKSLVGAQPVETFRAAIDSALRAAR' A
#
# COMPACT_ATOMS: atom_id res chain seq x y z
N MET A 1 -2.20 3.40 -18.54
CA MET A 1 -2.99 3.32 -17.29
C MET A 1 -4.47 3.06 -17.57
N VAL A 2 -5.12 3.82 -18.46
CA VAL A 2 -6.52 3.59 -18.87
C VAL A 2 -6.78 2.15 -19.34
N ALA A 3 -5.94 1.60 -20.21
CA ALA A 3 -6.08 0.22 -20.69
C ALA A 3 -6.11 -0.82 -19.54
N TYR A 4 -5.26 -0.65 -18.51
CA TYR A 4 -5.28 -1.52 -17.33
C TYR A 4 -6.56 -1.33 -16.51
N ALA A 5 -7.04 -0.09 -16.35
CA ALA A 5 -8.29 0.18 -15.64
C ALA A 5 -9.48 -0.55 -16.30
N ILE A 6 -9.53 -0.59 -17.63
CA ILE A 6 -10.59 -1.29 -18.39
C ILE A 6 -10.46 -2.81 -18.23
N ASN A 7 -9.23 -3.34 -18.27
CA ASN A 7 -9.00 -4.77 -18.03
C ASN A 7 -9.40 -5.20 -16.60
N LEU A 8 -9.43 -4.25 -15.66
CA LEU A 8 -9.93 -4.44 -14.30
C LEU A 8 -11.43 -4.12 -14.16
N ASN A 9 -12.14 -3.93 -15.28
CA ASN A 9 -13.56 -3.57 -15.35
C ASN A 9 -13.93 -2.27 -14.60
N LEU A 10 -13.00 -1.30 -14.53
CA LEU A 10 -13.29 0.03 -14.02
C LEU A 10 -14.00 0.88 -15.09
N ASP A 11 -14.82 1.83 -14.64
CA ASP A 11 -15.44 2.83 -15.51
C ASP A 11 -14.36 3.70 -16.17
N ARG A 12 -14.28 3.61 -17.50
CA ARG A 12 -13.26 4.30 -18.31
C ARG A 12 -13.28 5.80 -18.08
N GLU A 13 -14.42 6.44 -18.32
CA GLU A 13 -14.49 7.89 -18.34
C GLU A 13 -14.24 8.48 -16.95
N ARG A 14 -14.74 7.83 -15.90
CA ARG A 14 -14.49 8.22 -14.52
C ARG A 14 -13.03 8.07 -14.17
N PHE A 15 -12.36 7.01 -14.64
CA PHE A 15 -10.93 6.82 -14.42
C PHE A 15 -10.10 7.88 -15.16
N GLU A 16 -10.38 8.13 -16.43
CA GLU A 16 -9.72 9.19 -17.23
C GLU A 16 -9.86 10.55 -16.58
N ARG A 17 -11.08 10.96 -16.21
CA ARG A 17 -11.32 12.23 -15.48
C ARG A 17 -10.59 12.31 -14.14
N CYS A 18 -10.43 11.19 -13.44
CA CYS A 18 -9.70 11.15 -12.17
C CYS A 18 -8.20 11.35 -12.38
N LEU A 19 -7.65 10.69 -13.40
CA LEU A 19 -6.24 10.73 -13.77
C LEU A 19 -5.85 12.11 -14.31
N ASP A 20 -6.57 12.61 -15.31
CA ASP A 20 -6.29 13.90 -15.95
C ASP A 20 -6.52 15.08 -15.00
N GLY A 21 -7.52 14.94 -14.12
CA GLY A 21 -7.81 15.91 -13.07
C GLY A 21 -6.79 15.90 -11.92
N HIS A 22 -5.77 15.03 -11.95
CA HIS A 22 -4.75 14.88 -10.91
C HIS A 22 -5.33 14.72 -9.49
N LYS A 23 -6.58 14.23 -9.39
CA LYS A 23 -7.30 14.11 -8.11
C LYS A 23 -6.55 13.30 -7.05
N PRO A 24 -5.85 12.18 -7.37
CA PRO A 24 -5.15 11.41 -6.35
C PRO A 24 -3.79 12.00 -5.95
N ARG A 25 -3.30 13.07 -6.60
CA ARG A 25 -1.94 13.60 -6.40
C ARG A 25 -1.67 13.93 -4.93
N ALA A 26 -2.58 14.64 -4.26
CA ALA A 26 -2.42 15.00 -2.86
C ALA A 26 -2.39 13.76 -1.93
N ALA A 27 -3.20 12.74 -2.22
CA ALA A 27 -3.19 11.50 -1.46
C ALA A 27 -1.86 10.73 -1.65
N VAL A 28 -1.36 10.62 -2.88
CA VAL A 28 -0.06 10.00 -3.18
C VAL A 28 1.09 10.74 -2.49
N GLU A 29 1.06 12.07 -2.46
CA GLU A 29 2.06 12.88 -1.76
C GLU A 29 2.01 12.69 -0.24
N ALA A 30 0.81 12.56 0.34
CA ALA A 30 0.62 12.25 1.75
C ALA A 30 1.17 10.86 2.11
N ASP A 31 0.85 9.83 1.33
CA ASP A 31 1.34 8.46 1.53
C ASP A 31 2.87 8.39 1.45
N LEU A 32 3.47 9.13 0.49
CA LEU A 32 4.93 9.24 0.38
C LEU A 32 5.56 9.93 1.58
N ALA A 33 4.93 10.98 2.11
CA ALA A 33 5.40 11.68 3.30
C ALA A 33 5.31 10.79 4.55
N GLU A 34 4.21 10.06 4.70
CA GLU A 34 4.01 9.08 5.78
C GLU A 34 5.08 7.98 5.73
N GLY A 35 5.30 7.37 4.56
CA GLY A 35 6.33 6.34 4.40
C GLY A 35 7.71 6.83 4.80
N ARG A 36 8.08 8.06 4.42
CA ARG A 36 9.35 8.69 4.84
C ARG A 36 9.41 8.94 6.35
N ALA A 37 8.32 9.42 6.94
CA ALA A 37 8.24 9.67 8.38
C ALA A 37 8.37 8.36 9.20
N LEU A 38 7.85 7.25 8.68
CA LEU A 38 8.01 5.90 9.24
C LEU A 38 9.38 5.26 8.93
N GLY A 39 10.27 5.96 8.21
CA GLY A 39 11.60 5.47 7.88
C GLY A 39 11.64 4.40 6.78
N VAL A 40 10.59 4.28 5.95
CA VAL A 40 10.57 3.36 4.81
C VAL A 40 11.60 3.80 3.77
N ARG A 41 12.56 2.91 3.46
CA ARG A 41 13.65 3.17 2.49
C ARG A 41 13.55 2.35 1.21
N SER A 42 12.74 1.32 1.19
CA SER A 42 12.56 0.44 0.03
C SER A 42 11.19 -0.21 0.06
N THR A 43 10.73 -0.65 -1.11
CA THR A 43 9.47 -1.38 -1.29
C THR A 43 9.74 -2.83 -1.68
N PRO A 44 8.90 -3.79 -1.24
CA PRO A 44 7.79 -3.57 -0.33
C PRO A 44 8.28 -3.49 1.13
N THR A 45 7.66 -2.62 1.93
CA THR A 45 7.79 -2.61 3.39
C THR A 45 6.38 -2.70 3.95
N PHE A 46 6.17 -3.64 4.86
CA PHE A 46 4.89 -3.88 5.50
C PHE A 46 4.97 -3.54 6.98
N PHE A 47 3.84 -3.18 7.57
CA PHE A 47 3.72 -2.99 9.02
C PHE A 47 2.59 -3.87 9.54
N VAL A 48 2.87 -4.69 10.55
CA VAL A 48 1.87 -5.50 11.26
C VAL A 48 1.80 -4.97 12.69
N ASN A 49 0.74 -4.24 13.02
CA ASN A 49 0.56 -3.52 14.30
C ASN A 49 1.82 -2.74 14.72
N GLY A 50 2.37 -1.93 13.81
CA GLY A 50 3.56 -1.11 14.06
C GLY A 50 4.91 -1.82 13.93
N LYS A 51 4.95 -3.16 13.81
CA LYS A 51 6.19 -3.90 13.56
C LYS A 51 6.46 -4.00 12.06
N SER A 52 7.63 -3.53 11.61
CA SER A 52 8.01 -3.54 10.21
C SER A 52 8.49 -4.90 9.72
N LEU A 53 8.09 -5.29 8.50
CA LEU A 53 8.64 -6.39 7.72
C LEU A 53 9.15 -5.81 6.39
N VAL A 54 10.47 -5.85 6.17
CA VAL A 54 11.11 -5.20 5.03
C VAL A 54 11.41 -6.22 3.93
N GLY A 55 11.10 -5.86 2.68
CA GLY A 55 11.33 -6.67 1.50
C GLY A 55 10.21 -7.65 1.20
N ALA A 56 10.33 -8.31 0.05
CA ALA A 56 9.44 -9.38 -0.36
C ALA A 56 9.74 -10.65 0.46
N GLN A 57 9.11 -10.76 1.62
CA GLN A 57 9.29 -11.90 2.52
C GLN A 57 8.42 -13.11 2.13
N PRO A 58 8.78 -14.34 2.53
CA PRO A 58 7.91 -15.51 2.39
C PRO A 58 6.61 -15.36 3.18
N VAL A 59 5.53 -16.02 2.73
CA VAL A 59 4.19 -15.95 3.36
C VAL A 59 4.20 -16.41 4.82
N GLU A 60 5.08 -17.34 5.18
CA GLU A 60 5.28 -17.86 6.53
C GLU A 60 5.72 -16.76 7.50
N THR A 61 6.55 -15.82 7.03
CA THR A 61 7.01 -14.67 7.82
C THR A 61 5.84 -13.75 8.16
N PHE A 62 4.95 -13.50 7.19
CA PHE A 62 3.74 -12.72 7.42
C PHE A 62 2.80 -13.43 8.40
N ARG A 63 2.57 -14.73 8.24
CA ARG A 63 1.73 -15.52 9.15
C ARG A 63 2.26 -15.43 10.58
N ALA A 64 3.56 -15.65 10.78
CA ALA A 64 4.17 -15.56 12.11
C ALA A 64 4.05 -14.17 12.74
N ALA A 65 4.22 -13.10 11.95
CA ALA A 65 4.07 -11.72 12.43
C ALA A 65 2.62 -11.41 12.84
N ILE A 66 1.63 -11.84 12.05
CA ILE A 66 0.20 -11.67 12.35
C ILE A 66 -0.18 -12.47 13.59
N ASP A 67 0.23 -13.74 13.68
CA ASP A 67 -0.04 -14.57 14.86
C ASP A 67 0.56 -13.99 16.14
N SER A 68 1.77 -13.40 16.05
CA SER A 68 2.37 -12.67 17.17
C SER A 68 1.58 -11.42 17.54
N ALA A 69 1.07 -10.67 16.56
CA ALA A 69 0.27 -9.47 16.81
C ALA A 69 -1.07 -9.82 17.48
N LEU A 70 -1.72 -10.91 17.06
CA LEU A 70 -2.95 -11.41 17.65
C LEU A 70 -2.77 -11.90 19.09
N ARG A 71 -1.65 -12.56 19.40
CA ARG A 71 -1.33 -12.99 20.77
C ARG A 71 -1.08 -11.81 21.72
N ALA A 72 -0.44 -10.74 21.23
CA ALA A 72 -0.13 -9.56 22.05
C ALA A 72 -1.34 -8.64 22.29
N ALA A 73 -2.43 -8.83 21.53
CA ALA A 73 -3.68 -8.07 21.67
C ALA A 73 -4.68 -8.73 22.64
N ARG A 74 -4.32 -9.87 23.24
CA ARG A 74 -5.08 -10.55 24.30
C ARG A 74 -4.52 -10.18 25.65
#